data_AF-D7DJH7-F1
#
_entry.id   AF-D7DJH7-F1
#
_cell.length_a   1.000
_cell.length_b   1.000
_cell.length_c   1.000
_cell.angle_alpha   90.00
_cell.angle_beta   90.00
_cell.angle_gamma   90.00
#
_symmetry.space_group_name_H-M   'P 1'
#
loop_
_entity.id
_entity.type
_entity.pdbx_description
1 polymer ?
#
loop_
_entity_poly.entity_id
_entity_poly.type
_entity_poly.pdbx_seq_one_letter_code
_entity_poly.pdbx_strand_id
1 'polypeptide(L)'
;MALTNQNVIEVSQFALKAKKHIGFVKLAEIYTNQNYAVDILIKAVLTGDSELIKLVKSICIQLNIGIDLIIAVQSYMNACLAKQTNPNLIKDIKFYLNKLANYLYAIHIDGVAYRQVIDKLIYGVDIKDKAFCIDLARDFYPYCRNNYGLSDQGLNNIEASKEAFIRLWNHIDEEFFSDSESNSLNQYLHYLVQTGVSESDIQISSKIAKVIILEIRNHDQNLKISFRNVINKIQHYFSYQDMQGLFYEVSRQFYSFWVSSRSRKKLPR
;
A
#
# COMPACT_ATOMS: atom_id res chain seq x y z
N MET A 1 10.18 -6.94 16.96
CA MET A 1 9.49 -8.25 16.93
C MET A 1 10.05 -9.12 18.03
N ALA A 2 9.22 -9.66 18.92
CA ALA A 2 9.65 -10.69 19.86
C ALA A 2 9.60 -12.05 19.15
N LEU A 3 10.75 -12.69 18.95
CA LEU A 3 10.84 -14.05 18.40
C LEU A 3 10.36 -15.04 19.46
N THR A 4 9.24 -15.70 19.22
CA THR A 4 8.79 -16.81 20.07
C THR A 4 9.49 -18.10 19.65
N ASN A 5 9.65 -19.05 20.58
CA ASN A 5 10.18 -20.39 20.25
C ASN A 5 9.34 -21.08 19.16
N GLN A 6 8.03 -20.81 19.13
CA GLN A 6 7.12 -21.32 18.11
C GLN A 6 7.47 -20.78 16.71
N ASN A 7 7.73 -19.48 16.58
CA ASN A 7 8.11 -18.86 15.30
C ASN A 7 9.41 -19.46 14.75
N VAL A 8 10.37 -19.79 15.63
CA VAL A 8 11.66 -20.40 15.24
C VAL A 8 11.47 -21.84 14.74
N ILE A 9 10.62 -22.62 15.39
CA ILE A 9 10.31 -23.99 15.00
C ILE A 9 9.64 -24.03 13.62
N GLU A 10 8.61 -23.20 13.39
CA GLU A 10 7.86 -23.20 12.14
C GLU A 10 8.69 -22.75 10.94
N VAL A 11 9.48 -21.68 11.10
CA VAL A 11 10.37 -21.20 10.03
C VAL A 11 11.50 -22.20 9.74
N SER A 12 11.94 -22.97 10.76
CA SER A 12 12.90 -24.08 10.57
C SER A 12 12.29 -25.25 9.80
N GLN A 13 11.06 -25.64 10.14
CA GLN A 13 10.32 -26.68 9.39
C GLN A 13 10.08 -26.25 7.94
N PHE A 14 9.70 -24.99 7.73
CA PHE A 14 9.59 -24.39 6.42
C PHE A 14 10.91 -24.48 5.64
N ALA A 15 12.03 -24.04 6.21
CA ALA A 15 13.32 -24.07 5.52
C ALA A 15 13.77 -25.48 5.12
N LEU A 16 13.56 -26.48 6.00
CA LEU A 16 13.86 -27.88 5.71
C LEU A 16 13.05 -28.40 4.52
N LYS A 17 11.76 -28.07 4.48
CA LYS A 17 10.87 -28.52 3.41
C LYS A 17 11.07 -27.73 2.12
N ALA A 18 11.32 -26.43 2.22
CA ALA A 18 11.60 -25.54 1.10
C ALA A 18 12.88 -25.95 0.34
N LYS A 19 13.87 -26.51 1.05
CA LYS A 19 15.17 -26.91 0.49
C LYS A 19 15.07 -27.74 -0.79
N LYS A 20 14.11 -28.67 -0.85
CA LYS A 20 13.93 -29.58 -2.02
C LYS A 20 13.25 -28.91 -3.21
N HIS A 21 12.62 -27.75 -3.04
CA HIS A 21 11.85 -27.07 -4.08
C HIS A 21 12.44 -25.75 -4.54
N ILE A 22 12.92 -24.93 -3.60
CA ILE A 22 13.37 -23.55 -3.86
C ILE A 22 14.81 -23.29 -3.41
N GLY A 23 15.50 -24.32 -2.91
CA GLY A 23 16.90 -24.24 -2.48
C GLY A 23 17.07 -23.74 -1.05
N PHE A 24 18.29 -23.30 -0.72
CA PHE A 24 18.66 -22.95 0.65
C PHE A 24 17.94 -21.69 1.13
N VAL A 25 17.31 -21.79 2.32
CA VAL A 25 16.59 -20.69 2.97
C VAL A 25 17.40 -20.18 4.15
N LYS A 26 17.69 -18.89 4.17
CA LYS A 26 18.40 -18.22 5.25
C LYS A 26 17.40 -17.80 6.33
N LEU A 27 17.30 -18.61 7.37
CA LEU A 27 16.38 -18.41 8.49
C LEU A 27 16.48 -17.01 9.11
N ALA A 28 17.71 -16.52 9.33
CA ALA A 28 17.93 -15.19 9.89
C ALA A 28 17.33 -14.07 9.02
N GLU A 29 17.46 -14.19 7.69
CA GLU A 29 16.95 -13.17 6.75
C GLU A 29 15.42 -13.16 6.66
N ILE A 30 14.72 -14.26 7.01
CA ILE A 30 13.24 -14.26 7.09
C ILE A 30 12.74 -13.29 8.17
N TYR A 31 13.48 -13.15 9.27
CA TYR A 31 13.07 -12.28 10.37
C TYR A 31 13.57 -10.84 10.23
N THR A 32 14.72 -10.65 9.59
CA THR A 32 15.38 -9.35 9.50
C THR A 32 15.16 -8.63 8.18
N ASN A 33 14.76 -9.34 7.13
CA ASN A 33 14.58 -8.78 5.80
C ASN A 33 13.23 -9.21 5.21
N GLN A 34 12.26 -8.31 5.35
CA GLN A 34 10.90 -8.47 4.84
C GLN A 34 10.84 -8.79 3.34
N ASN A 35 11.67 -8.14 2.51
CA ASN A 35 11.70 -8.40 1.06
C ASN A 35 12.21 -9.82 0.75
N TYR A 36 13.24 -10.27 1.47
CA TYR A 36 13.74 -11.64 1.35
C TYR A 36 12.69 -12.66 1.80
N ALA A 37 12.05 -12.39 2.94
CA ALA A 37 11.01 -13.25 3.48
C ALA A 37 9.89 -13.45 2.45
N VAL A 38 9.40 -12.38 1.85
CA VAL A 38 8.30 -12.50 0.87
C VAL A 38 8.72 -13.13 -0.45
N ASP A 39 9.88 -12.81 -0.99
CA ASP A 39 10.37 -13.50 -2.20
C ASP A 39 10.44 -15.02 -1.98
N ILE A 40 10.95 -15.45 -0.82
CA ILE A 40 11.04 -16.88 -0.48
C ILE A 40 9.67 -17.52 -0.24
N LEU A 41 8.75 -16.82 0.43
CA LEU A 41 7.40 -17.32 0.69
C LEU A 41 6.56 -17.40 -0.59
N ILE A 42 6.69 -16.43 -1.51
CA ILE A 42 6.05 -16.47 -2.84
C ILE A 42 6.61 -17.65 -3.64
N LYS A 43 7.94 -17.80 -3.72
CA LYS A 43 8.57 -18.93 -4.41
C LYS A 43 8.05 -20.26 -3.88
N ALA A 44 7.92 -20.39 -2.56
CA ALA A 44 7.36 -21.56 -1.92
C ALA A 44 5.89 -21.83 -2.33
N VAL A 45 5.05 -20.80 -2.39
CA VAL A 45 3.65 -20.94 -2.85
C VAL A 45 3.58 -21.36 -4.31
N LEU A 46 4.45 -20.81 -5.16
CA LEU A 46 4.52 -21.14 -6.59
C LEU A 46 4.97 -22.59 -6.84
N THR A 47 5.50 -23.31 -5.85
CA THR A 47 5.80 -24.74 -6.00
C THR A 47 4.54 -25.59 -6.17
N GLY A 48 3.43 -25.18 -5.55
CA GLY A 48 2.19 -25.96 -5.48
C GLY A 48 2.20 -27.06 -4.42
N ASP A 49 3.26 -27.22 -3.62
CA ASP A 49 3.30 -28.21 -2.53
C ASP A 49 2.36 -27.79 -1.40
N SER A 50 1.34 -28.61 -1.12
CA SER A 50 0.23 -28.27 -0.23
C SER A 50 0.67 -28.09 1.23
N GLU A 51 1.66 -28.86 1.68
CA GLU A 51 2.24 -28.73 3.02
C GLU A 51 3.11 -27.48 3.13
N LEU A 52 3.91 -27.18 2.10
CA LEU A 52 4.72 -25.96 2.06
C LEU A 52 3.85 -24.70 2.05
N ILE A 53 2.74 -24.71 1.32
CA ILE A 53 1.75 -23.63 1.31
C ILE A 53 1.12 -23.44 2.70
N LYS A 54 0.81 -24.53 3.43
CA LYS A 54 0.29 -24.44 4.81
C LYS A 54 1.31 -23.77 5.74
N LEU A 55 2.58 -24.15 5.65
CA LEU A 55 3.66 -23.53 6.43
C LEU A 55 3.83 -22.05 6.08
N VAL A 56 3.79 -21.70 4.79
CA VAL A 56 3.85 -20.30 4.34
C VAL A 56 2.72 -19.47 4.97
N LYS A 57 1.48 -19.95 4.93
CA LYS A 57 0.35 -19.25 5.54
C LYS A 57 0.54 -19.03 7.04
N SER A 58 0.99 -20.05 7.76
CA SER A 58 1.27 -19.96 9.20
C SER A 58 2.32 -18.88 9.48
N ILE A 59 3.43 -18.89 8.74
CA ILE A 59 4.50 -17.91 8.86
C ILE A 59 4.01 -16.49 8.53
N CYS A 60 3.19 -16.33 7.48
CA CYS A 60 2.65 -15.02 7.10
C CYS A 60 1.76 -14.43 8.21
N ILE A 61 0.93 -15.26 8.86
CA ILE A 61 0.09 -14.86 9.98
C ILE A 61 0.95 -14.48 11.19
N GLN A 62 1.91 -15.32 11.55
CA GLN A 62 2.74 -15.12 12.74
C GLN A 62 3.69 -13.92 12.64
N LEU A 63 4.24 -13.70 11.45
CA LEU A 63 5.17 -12.59 11.20
C LEU A 63 4.45 -11.34 10.67
N ASN A 64 3.16 -11.42 10.37
CA ASN A 64 2.39 -10.35 9.72
C ASN A 64 3.07 -9.87 8.43
N ILE A 65 3.41 -10.82 7.55
CA ILE A 65 4.18 -10.58 6.33
C ILE A 65 3.36 -10.99 5.11
N GLY A 66 2.96 -10.01 4.29
CA GLY A 66 2.52 -10.22 2.90
C GLY A 66 1.34 -11.18 2.69
N ILE A 67 0.49 -11.37 3.71
CA ILE A 67 -0.56 -12.40 3.71
C ILE A 67 -1.52 -12.25 2.53
N ASP A 68 -1.95 -11.02 2.23
CA ASP A 68 -2.89 -10.74 1.14
C ASP A 68 -2.29 -11.05 -0.24
N LEU A 69 -1.01 -10.73 -0.41
CA LEU A 69 -0.26 -11.05 -1.63
C LEU A 69 -0.13 -12.56 -1.83
N ILE A 70 0.19 -13.28 -0.75
CA ILE A 70 0.31 -14.74 -0.78
C ILE A 70 -1.02 -15.39 -1.14
N ILE A 71 -2.14 -14.93 -0.57
CA ILE A 71 -3.47 -15.44 -0.90
C ILE A 71 -3.83 -15.12 -2.36
N ALA A 72 -3.52 -13.91 -2.84
CA ALA A 72 -3.73 -13.51 -4.24
C ALA A 72 -2.95 -14.41 -5.20
N VAL A 73 -1.64 -14.60 -4.95
CA VAL A 73 -0.77 -15.46 -5.76
C VAL A 73 -1.29 -16.89 -5.78
N GLN A 74 -1.65 -17.44 -4.62
CA GLN A 74 -2.19 -18.81 -4.56
C GLN A 74 -3.49 -18.94 -5.34
N SER A 75 -4.42 -17.98 -5.18
CA SER A 75 -5.73 -18.02 -5.83
C SER A 75 -5.62 -17.94 -7.36
N TYR A 76 -4.72 -17.08 -7.85
CA TYR A 76 -4.44 -16.98 -9.27
C TYR A 76 -3.82 -18.26 -9.83
N MET A 77 -2.82 -18.83 -9.13
CA MET A 77 -2.19 -20.09 -9.55
C MET A 77 -3.19 -21.25 -9.60
N ASN A 78 -4.08 -21.36 -8.60
CA ASN A 78 -5.13 -22.37 -8.61
C ASN A 78 -6.07 -22.22 -9.81
N ALA A 79 -6.42 -20.97 -10.17
CA ALA A 79 -7.25 -20.70 -11.34
C ALA A 79 -6.54 -21.05 -12.66
N CYS A 80 -5.23 -20.77 -12.77
CA CYS A 80 -4.43 -21.17 -13.93
C CYS A 80 -4.35 -22.70 -14.08
N LEU A 81 -4.16 -23.42 -12.97
CA LEU A 81 -4.09 -24.88 -12.99
C LEU A 81 -5.45 -25.52 -13.32
N ALA A 82 -6.55 -24.96 -12.81
CA ALA A 82 -7.91 -25.44 -13.09
C ALA A 82 -8.29 -25.31 -14.58
N LYS A 83 -7.73 -24.32 -15.28
CA LYS A 83 -7.95 -24.10 -16.72
C LYS A 83 -7.17 -25.06 -17.64
N GLN A 84 -6.49 -26.09 -17.10
CA GLN A 84 -5.64 -27.03 -17.85
C GLN A 84 -4.59 -26.33 -18.72
N THR A 85 -4.01 -25.25 -18.17
CA THR A 85 -3.01 -24.43 -18.86
C THR A 85 -1.76 -25.25 -19.18
N ASN A 86 -1.19 -25.06 -20.38
CA ASN A 86 0.03 -25.72 -20.84
C ASN A 86 1.16 -25.63 -19.78
N PRO A 87 1.88 -26.72 -19.46
CA PRO A 87 2.96 -26.72 -18.47
C PRO A 87 4.07 -25.67 -18.72
N ASN A 88 4.41 -25.41 -19.98
CA ASN A 88 5.39 -24.37 -20.33
C ASN A 88 4.87 -22.97 -19.97
N LEU A 89 3.60 -22.72 -20.26
CA LEU A 89 2.95 -21.46 -19.90
C LEU A 89 2.86 -21.29 -18.38
N ILE A 90 2.60 -22.36 -17.62
CA ILE A 90 2.63 -22.33 -16.15
C ILE A 90 4.02 -21.96 -15.63
N LYS A 91 5.09 -22.43 -16.26
CA LYS A 91 6.46 -22.08 -15.88
C LYS A 91 6.72 -20.57 -16.07
N ASP A 92 6.28 -20.02 -17.20
CA ASP A 92 6.43 -18.59 -17.50
C ASP A 92 5.56 -17.73 -16.57
N ILE A 93 4.33 -18.18 -16.30
CA ILE A 93 3.45 -17.54 -15.31
C ILE A 93 4.14 -17.47 -13.95
N LYS A 94 4.68 -18.57 -13.43
CA LYS A 94 5.38 -18.60 -12.13
C LYS A 94 6.56 -17.62 -12.11
N PHE A 95 7.35 -17.57 -13.18
CA PHE A 95 8.50 -16.67 -13.26
C PHE A 95 8.11 -15.19 -13.21
N TYR A 96 7.17 -14.79 -14.06
CA TYR A 96 6.72 -13.39 -14.14
C TYR A 96 5.89 -12.97 -12.92
N LEU A 97 5.08 -13.89 -12.38
CA LEU A 97 4.31 -13.66 -11.16
C LEU A 97 5.21 -13.47 -9.94
N ASN A 98 6.31 -14.23 -9.82
CA ASN A 98 7.29 -14.01 -8.75
C ASN A 98 7.89 -12.60 -8.82
N LYS A 99 8.28 -12.16 -10.03
CA LYS A 99 8.81 -10.80 -10.23
C LYS A 99 7.77 -9.75 -9.89
N LEU A 100 6.55 -9.88 -10.41
CA LEU A 100 5.46 -8.94 -10.16
C LEU A 100 5.14 -8.83 -8.67
N ALA A 101 5.01 -9.95 -7.98
CA ALA A 101 4.70 -9.98 -6.55
C ALA A 101 5.79 -9.30 -5.70
N ASN A 102 7.07 -9.45 -6.05
CA ASN A 102 8.15 -8.72 -5.37
C ASN A 102 8.05 -7.20 -5.51
N TYR A 103 7.52 -6.68 -6.62
CA TYR A 103 7.26 -5.25 -6.76
C TYR A 103 6.01 -4.79 -6.00
N LEU A 104 5.05 -5.68 -5.76
CA LEU A 104 3.78 -5.38 -5.08
C LEU A 104 3.87 -5.43 -3.55
N TYR A 105 4.84 -6.18 -3.01
CA TYR A 105 4.92 -6.52 -1.58
C TYR A 105 4.90 -5.32 -0.62
N ALA A 106 5.41 -4.15 -1.02
CA ALA A 106 5.50 -2.96 -0.16
C ALA A 106 4.53 -1.84 -0.56
N ILE A 107 3.54 -2.12 -1.41
CA ILE A 107 2.70 -1.10 -2.02
C ILE A 107 1.24 -1.36 -1.67
N HIS A 108 0.55 -0.33 -1.18
CA HIS A 108 -0.90 -0.36 -1.09
C HIS A 108 -1.48 -0.38 -2.51
N ILE A 109 -2.09 -1.49 -2.89
CA ILE A 109 -2.55 -1.70 -4.27
C ILE A 109 -3.85 -0.92 -4.49
N ASP A 110 -3.72 0.20 -5.21
CA ASP A 110 -4.80 0.80 -5.96
C ASP A 110 -4.53 0.67 -7.48
N GLY A 111 -5.51 1.04 -8.32
CA GLY A 111 -5.36 0.90 -9.77
C GLY A 111 -4.23 1.73 -10.37
N VAL A 112 -3.81 2.82 -9.73
CA VAL A 112 -2.72 3.70 -10.18
C VAL A 112 -1.37 3.12 -9.74
N ALA A 113 -1.25 2.74 -8.46
CA ALA A 113 -0.07 2.12 -7.89
C ALA A 113 0.25 0.80 -8.60
N TYR A 114 -0.76 0.01 -8.93
CA TYR A 114 -0.60 -1.23 -9.68
C TYR A 114 -0.04 -0.98 -11.09
N ARG A 115 -0.53 0.03 -11.82
CA ARG A 115 0.03 0.42 -13.13
C ARG A 115 1.49 0.86 -13.01
N GLN A 116 1.82 1.68 -12.01
CA GLN A 116 3.20 2.13 -11.80
C GLN A 116 4.15 0.96 -11.52
N VAL A 117 3.68 -0.08 -10.84
CA VAL A 117 4.42 -1.32 -10.64
C VAL A 117 4.63 -2.06 -11.96
N ILE A 118 3.58 -2.17 -12.77
CA ILE A 118 3.67 -2.79 -14.10
C ILE A 118 4.68 -2.04 -14.98
N ASP A 119 4.63 -0.71 -15.02
CA ASP A 119 5.55 0.11 -15.82
C ASP A 119 7.01 -0.14 -15.43
N LYS A 120 7.28 -0.24 -14.11
CA LYS A 120 8.61 -0.58 -13.58
C LYS A 120 9.03 -2.00 -13.96
N LEU A 121 8.12 -2.96 -13.88
CA LEU A 121 8.37 -4.35 -14.26
C LEU A 121 8.73 -4.45 -15.75
N ILE A 122 7.93 -3.83 -16.62
CA ILE A 122 8.09 -3.85 -18.09
C ILE A 122 9.43 -3.26 -18.53
N TYR A 123 9.95 -2.26 -17.82
CA TYR A 123 11.25 -1.66 -18.14
C TYR A 123 12.39 -2.71 -18.13
N GLY A 124 12.27 -3.75 -17.29
CA GLY A 124 13.24 -4.83 -17.18
C GLY A 124 12.89 -6.12 -17.93
N VAL A 125 11.87 -6.12 -18.78
CA VAL A 125 11.41 -7.31 -19.54
C VAL A 125 11.81 -7.19 -21.02
N ASP A 126 12.26 -8.30 -21.61
CA ASP A 126 12.58 -8.38 -23.05
C ASP A 126 11.33 -7.99 -23.87
N ILE A 127 11.54 -7.25 -24.95
CA ILE A 127 10.50 -6.82 -25.89
C ILE A 127 9.56 -7.97 -26.28
N LYS A 128 10.10 -9.17 -26.49
CA LYS A 128 9.33 -10.36 -26.89
C LYS A 128 8.33 -10.81 -25.83
N ASP A 129 8.61 -10.55 -24.56
CA ASP A 129 7.82 -11.04 -23.42
C ASP A 129 6.93 -9.95 -22.80
N LYS A 130 7.04 -8.69 -23.26
CA LYS A 130 6.28 -7.56 -22.70
C LYS A 130 4.77 -7.76 -22.80
N ALA A 131 4.27 -8.22 -23.95
CA ALA A 131 2.84 -8.45 -24.16
C ALA A 131 2.32 -9.50 -23.16
N PHE A 132 3.03 -10.61 -23.02
CA PHE A 132 2.70 -11.66 -22.06
C PHE A 132 2.69 -11.12 -20.62
N CYS A 133 3.71 -10.36 -20.23
CA CYS A 133 3.81 -9.78 -18.89
C CYS A 133 2.67 -8.81 -18.59
N ILE A 134 2.24 -7.99 -19.57
CA ILE A 134 1.10 -7.07 -19.43
C ILE A 134 -0.20 -7.85 -19.26
N ASP A 135 -0.44 -8.88 -20.08
CA ASP A 135 -1.65 -9.67 -20.02
C ASP A 135 -1.74 -10.46 -18.71
N LEU A 136 -0.64 -11.08 -18.28
CA LEU A 136 -0.54 -11.72 -16.97
C LEU A 136 -0.85 -10.74 -15.83
N ALA A 137 -0.27 -9.54 -15.85
CA ALA A 137 -0.52 -8.54 -14.81
C ALA A 137 -1.98 -8.08 -14.81
N ARG A 138 -2.61 -7.95 -15.99
CA ARG A 138 -4.03 -7.60 -16.11
C ARG A 138 -4.92 -8.71 -15.54
N ASP A 139 -4.61 -9.95 -15.87
CA ASP A 139 -5.34 -11.14 -15.38
C ASP A 139 -5.16 -11.38 -13.89
N PHE A 140 -4.01 -10.99 -13.33
CA PHE A 140 -3.72 -11.09 -11.90
C PHE A 140 -4.39 -9.99 -11.07
N TYR A 141 -4.67 -8.82 -11.65
CA TYR A 141 -5.19 -7.67 -10.93
C TYR A 141 -6.48 -7.92 -10.13
N PRO A 142 -7.50 -8.65 -10.63
CA PRO A 142 -8.69 -8.97 -9.85
C PRO A 142 -8.38 -9.76 -8.57
N TYR A 143 -7.39 -10.65 -8.60
CA TYR A 143 -6.96 -11.42 -7.43
C TYR A 143 -6.27 -10.53 -6.41
N CYS A 144 -5.48 -9.55 -6.85
CA CYS A 144 -4.97 -8.52 -5.96
C CYS A 144 -6.12 -7.71 -5.37
N ARG A 145 -7.00 -7.14 -6.19
CA ARG A 145 -8.11 -6.31 -5.73
C ARG A 145 -9.01 -7.00 -4.70
N ASN A 146 -9.28 -8.29 -4.90
CA ASN A 146 -10.17 -9.06 -4.03
C ASN A 146 -9.50 -9.47 -2.70
N ASN A 147 -8.17 -9.56 -2.64
CA ASN A 147 -7.45 -9.94 -1.42
C ASN A 147 -6.87 -8.72 -0.69
N TYR A 148 -6.55 -7.65 -1.42
CA TYR A 148 -6.19 -6.32 -0.88
C TYR A 148 -7.43 -5.49 -0.52
N GLY A 149 -8.62 -6.08 -0.54
CA GLY A 149 -9.87 -5.50 -0.07
C GLY A 149 -10.54 -6.45 0.91
N LEU A 150 -10.50 -6.10 2.19
CA LEU A 150 -11.26 -6.71 3.31
C LEU A 150 -10.79 -8.11 3.77
N SER A 151 -9.49 -8.30 4.06
CA SER A 151 -9.05 -9.41 4.92
C SER A 151 -9.15 -9.00 6.40
N ASP A 152 -9.91 -9.79 7.17
CA ASP A 152 -10.33 -9.62 8.57
C ASP A 152 -9.20 -9.50 9.63
N GLN A 153 -7.93 -9.33 9.23
CA GLN A 153 -6.83 -9.00 10.13
C GLN A 153 -6.60 -7.49 10.29
N GLY A 154 -7.31 -6.68 9.48
CA GLY A 154 -7.34 -5.22 9.60
C GLY A 154 -8.31 -4.66 10.64
N LEU A 155 -9.22 -5.43 11.24
CA LEU A 155 -10.25 -4.87 12.14
C LEU A 155 -9.65 -4.18 13.37
N ASN A 156 -8.67 -4.80 14.03
CA ASN A 156 -8.03 -4.21 15.22
C ASN A 156 -7.19 -2.96 14.91
N ASN A 157 -6.72 -2.79 13.66
CA ASN A 157 -5.86 -1.67 13.28
C ASN A 157 -6.63 -0.59 12.51
N ILE A 158 -7.73 -0.94 11.84
CA ILE A 158 -8.66 0.00 11.20
C ILE A 158 -9.55 0.64 12.26
N GLU A 159 -10.00 -0.07 13.30
CA GLU A 159 -10.67 0.58 14.44
C GLU A 159 -9.71 1.50 15.17
N ALA A 160 -8.50 1.07 15.52
CA ALA A 160 -7.51 1.95 16.15
C ALA A 160 -7.12 3.14 15.26
N SER A 161 -6.99 2.94 13.94
CA SER A 161 -6.67 4.01 13.00
C SER A 161 -7.86 4.94 12.70
N LYS A 162 -9.09 4.42 12.66
CA LYS A 162 -10.31 5.23 12.57
C LYS A 162 -10.56 5.97 13.86
N GLU A 163 -10.34 5.37 15.02
CA GLU A 163 -10.40 6.03 16.33
C GLU A 163 -9.35 7.14 16.42
N ALA A 164 -8.11 6.87 15.99
CA ALA A 164 -7.08 7.90 15.92
C ALA A 164 -7.47 9.04 14.97
N PHE A 165 -8.05 8.72 13.81
CA PHE A 165 -8.56 9.71 12.86
C PHE A 165 -9.76 10.49 13.43
N ILE A 166 -10.71 9.84 14.10
CA ILE A 166 -11.88 10.48 14.73
C ILE A 166 -11.42 11.40 15.86
N ARG A 167 -10.47 10.95 16.69
CA ARG A 167 -9.84 11.79 17.73
C ARG A 167 -9.14 13.00 17.12
N LEU A 168 -8.36 12.78 16.07
CA LEU A 168 -7.71 13.85 15.33
C LEU A 168 -8.74 14.83 14.76
N TRP A 169 -9.80 14.34 14.11
CA TRP A 169 -10.86 15.15 13.51
C TRP A 169 -11.61 16.00 14.55
N ASN A 170 -11.84 15.44 15.73
CA ASN A 170 -12.53 16.13 16.83
C ASN A 170 -11.65 17.20 17.49
N HIS A 171 -10.34 16.97 17.58
CA HIS A 171 -9.38 17.90 18.20
C HIS A 171 -8.55 18.72 17.21
N ILE A 172 -8.87 18.64 15.91
CA ILE A 172 -8.09 19.31 14.85
C ILE A 172 -8.04 20.82 15.01
N ASP A 173 -9.01 21.40 15.70
CA ASP A 173 -9.09 22.84 15.96
C ASP A 173 -8.19 23.29 17.11
N GLU A 174 -7.72 22.36 17.94
CA GLU A 174 -6.82 22.58 19.07
C GLU A 174 -5.34 22.40 18.67
N GLU A 175 -5.08 21.90 17.46
CA GLU A 175 -3.73 21.62 16.95
C GLU A 175 -2.96 22.90 16.62
N PHE A 176 -1.65 22.89 16.91
CA PHE A 176 -0.76 24.02 16.64
C PHE A 176 -0.20 23.95 15.21
N PHE A 177 -0.33 25.06 14.48
CA PHE A 177 0.19 25.23 13.12
C PHE A 177 1.32 26.26 13.09
N SER A 178 2.41 25.95 12.38
CA SER A 178 3.49 26.90 12.14
C SER A 178 3.01 28.08 11.29
N ASP A 179 3.71 29.20 11.33
CA ASP A 179 3.36 30.39 10.55
C ASP A 179 3.17 30.10 9.06
N SER A 180 4.00 29.21 8.50
CA SER A 180 3.89 28.83 7.08
C SER A 180 2.65 27.98 6.77
N GLU A 181 2.24 27.13 7.69
CA GLU A 181 1.04 26.28 7.55
C GLU A 181 -0.22 27.12 7.76
N SER A 182 -0.23 27.96 8.79
CA SER A 182 -1.30 28.92 9.08
C SER A 182 -1.50 29.90 7.92
N ASN A 183 -0.43 30.38 7.29
CA ASN A 183 -0.55 31.25 6.12
C ASN A 183 -1.18 30.53 4.90
N SER A 184 -0.82 29.28 4.61
CA SER A 184 -1.50 28.49 3.57
C SER A 184 -2.97 28.28 3.86
N LEU A 185 -3.29 27.93 5.11
CA LEU A 185 -4.65 27.69 5.54
C LEU A 185 -5.49 28.97 5.43
N ASN A 186 -4.99 30.11 5.93
CA ASN A 186 -5.71 31.39 5.89
C ASN A 186 -5.94 31.87 4.46
N GLN A 187 -4.98 31.69 3.55
CA GLN A 187 -5.16 32.05 2.13
C GLN A 187 -6.23 31.19 1.47
N TYR A 188 -6.28 29.90 1.79
CA TYR A 188 -7.31 29.01 1.30
C TYR A 188 -8.71 29.37 1.85
N LEU A 189 -8.83 29.64 3.15
CA LEU A 189 -10.12 30.01 3.75
C LEU A 189 -10.64 31.35 3.21
N HIS A 190 -9.75 32.33 3.02
CA HIS A 190 -10.11 33.60 2.40
C HIS A 190 -10.61 33.41 0.96
N TYR A 191 -9.99 32.51 0.19
CA TYR A 191 -10.45 32.14 -1.14
C TYR A 191 -11.87 31.56 -1.10
N LEU A 192 -12.17 30.63 -0.17
CA LEU A 192 -13.51 30.05 -0.04
C LEU A 192 -14.58 31.10 0.28
N VAL A 193 -14.29 32.03 1.18
CA VAL A 193 -15.16 33.16 1.52
C VAL A 193 -15.45 34.03 0.30
N GLN A 194 -14.41 34.35 -0.49
CA GLN A 194 -14.57 35.15 -1.71
C GLN A 194 -15.40 34.44 -2.80
N THR A 195 -15.35 33.12 -2.85
CA THR A 195 -16.15 32.32 -3.79
C THR A 195 -17.60 32.10 -3.34
N GLY A 196 -18.00 32.65 -2.20
CA GLY A 196 -19.38 32.55 -1.70
C GLY A 196 -19.76 31.16 -1.20
N VAL A 197 -18.79 30.37 -0.75
CA VAL A 197 -19.04 29.05 -0.14
C VAL A 197 -19.75 29.24 1.19
N SER A 198 -20.66 28.33 1.54
CA SER A 198 -21.40 28.40 2.79
C SER A 198 -20.48 28.30 4.01
N GLU A 199 -20.86 28.92 5.13
CA GLU A 199 -20.06 28.88 6.36
C GLU A 199 -19.84 27.45 6.88
N SER A 200 -20.86 26.59 6.77
CA SER A 200 -20.76 25.17 7.12
C SER A 200 -19.75 24.42 6.26
N ASP A 201 -19.73 24.68 4.95
CA ASP A 201 -18.80 24.02 4.03
C ASP A 201 -17.38 24.55 4.19
N ILE A 202 -17.22 25.82 4.55
CA ILE A 202 -15.91 26.42 4.90
C ILE A 202 -15.35 25.74 6.15
N GLN A 203 -16.17 25.49 7.16
CA GLN A 203 -15.73 24.79 8.38
C GLN A 203 -15.24 23.37 8.08
N ILE A 204 -16.00 22.61 7.28
CA ILE A 204 -15.62 21.24 6.90
C ILE A 204 -14.35 21.25 6.03
N SER A 205 -14.27 22.16 5.06
CA SER A 205 -13.10 22.33 4.19
C SER A 205 -11.85 22.74 4.97
N SER A 206 -12.01 23.58 6.00
CA SER A 206 -10.95 23.95 6.94
C SER A 206 -10.40 22.73 7.68
N LYS A 207 -11.28 21.88 8.23
CA LYS A 207 -10.87 20.65 8.92
C LYS A 207 -10.13 19.70 8.01
N ILE A 208 -10.62 19.50 6.79
CA ILE A 208 -9.95 18.66 5.78
C ILE A 208 -8.55 19.20 5.45
N ALA A 209 -8.42 20.50 5.22
CA ALA A 209 -7.13 21.14 4.94
C ALA A 209 -6.14 20.98 6.11
N LYS A 210 -6.61 21.13 7.36
CA LYS A 210 -5.79 20.92 8.56
C LYS A 210 -5.30 19.47 8.69
N VAL A 211 -6.17 18.49 8.42
CA VAL A 211 -5.78 17.06 8.39
C VAL A 211 -4.68 16.82 7.35
N ILE A 212 -4.82 17.38 6.14
CA ILE A 212 -3.80 17.29 5.09
C ILE A 212 -2.45 17.86 5.58
N ILE A 213 -2.47 19.03 6.23
CA ILE A 213 -1.25 19.66 6.77
C ILE A 213 -0.55 18.75 7.79
N LEU A 214 -1.29 18.20 8.76
CA LEU A 214 -0.70 17.37 9.82
C LEU A 214 -0.11 16.07 9.26
N GLU A 215 -0.77 15.46 8.29
CA GLU A 215 -0.24 14.26 7.65
C GLU A 215 1.03 14.56 6.84
N ILE A 216 1.07 15.69 6.14
CA ILE A 216 2.30 16.15 5.47
C ILE A 216 3.42 16.37 6.50
N ARG A 217 3.11 17.00 7.64
CA ARG A 217 4.08 17.26 8.72
C ARG A 217 4.67 15.97 9.31
N ASN A 218 3.81 14.98 9.59
CA ASN A 218 4.23 13.67 10.12
C ASN A 218 5.14 12.91 9.15
N HIS A 219 5.05 13.20 7.85
CA HIS A 219 5.82 12.54 6.80
C HIS A 219 7.12 13.28 6.43
N ASP A 220 7.13 14.62 6.42
CA ASP A 220 8.31 15.43 6.10
C ASP A 220 9.49 15.21 7.08
N GLN A 221 9.24 14.69 8.29
CA GLN A 221 10.29 14.36 9.26
C GLN A 221 11.17 13.15 8.88
N ASN A 222 10.67 12.25 8.01
CA ASN A 222 11.37 10.97 7.72
C ASN A 222 11.56 10.69 6.22
N LEU A 223 10.70 11.20 5.33
CA LEU A 223 10.76 10.90 3.89
C LEU A 223 10.19 12.08 3.08
N LYS A 224 10.85 12.47 1.97
CA LYS A 224 10.30 13.43 0.98
C LYS A 224 9.10 12.82 0.25
N ILE A 225 7.96 12.76 0.91
CA ILE A 225 6.70 12.22 0.38
C ILE A 225 5.96 13.34 -0.35
N SER A 226 5.47 13.06 -1.56
CA SER A 226 4.72 14.05 -2.35
C SER A 226 3.33 14.29 -1.77
N PHE A 227 2.78 15.50 -1.91
CA PHE A 227 1.41 15.85 -1.49
C PHE A 227 0.38 14.79 -1.93
N ARG A 228 0.53 14.29 -3.16
CA ARG A 228 -0.32 13.24 -3.74
C ARG A 228 -0.33 11.95 -2.92
N ASN A 229 0.82 11.53 -2.38
CA ASN A 229 0.91 10.33 -1.57
C ASN A 229 0.18 10.51 -0.23
N VAL A 230 0.21 11.71 0.34
CA VAL A 230 -0.56 12.03 1.56
C VAL A 230 -2.06 11.96 1.28
N ILE A 231 -2.53 12.56 0.18
CA ILE A 231 -3.94 12.47 -0.23
C ILE A 231 -4.37 11.00 -0.42
N ASN A 232 -3.56 10.21 -1.13
CA ASN A 232 -3.84 8.79 -1.34
C ASN A 232 -3.88 7.99 -0.03
N LYS A 233 -3.10 8.39 0.98
CA LYS A 233 -3.07 7.74 2.29
C LYS A 233 -4.30 8.07 3.12
N ILE A 234 -4.91 9.26 3.00
CA ILE A 234 -6.00 9.65 3.89
C ILE A 234 -7.39 9.59 3.24
N GLN A 235 -7.45 9.41 1.92
CA GLN A 235 -8.72 9.32 1.18
C GLN A 235 -9.68 8.24 1.72
N HIS A 236 -9.16 7.15 2.28
CA HIS A 236 -10.01 6.05 2.78
C HIS A 236 -10.77 6.41 4.06
N TYR A 237 -10.35 7.45 4.80
CA TYR A 237 -11.09 7.96 5.96
C TYR A 237 -12.32 8.79 5.56
N PHE A 238 -12.40 9.23 4.30
CA PHE A 238 -13.50 10.03 3.76
C PHE A 238 -14.45 9.21 2.88
N SER A 239 -14.62 7.92 3.19
CA SER A 239 -15.29 6.93 2.33
C SER A 239 -16.82 7.03 2.26
N TYR A 240 -17.44 8.01 2.93
CA TYR A 240 -18.86 8.35 2.72
C TYR A 240 -19.01 9.13 1.42
N GLN A 241 -20.00 8.77 0.60
CA GLN A 241 -20.09 9.19 -0.81
C GLN A 241 -20.08 10.73 -0.98
N ASP A 242 -20.73 11.47 -0.08
CA ASP A 242 -20.77 12.94 -0.09
C ASP A 242 -19.47 13.58 0.43
N MET A 243 -18.79 12.92 1.37
CA MET A 243 -17.51 13.40 1.94
C MET A 243 -16.33 13.15 1.01
N GLN A 244 -16.39 12.09 0.21
CA GLN A 244 -15.30 11.72 -0.69
C GLN A 244 -15.11 12.76 -1.81
N GLY A 245 -16.22 13.23 -2.39
CA GLY A 245 -16.20 14.30 -3.40
C GLY A 245 -15.63 15.60 -2.84
N LEU A 246 -16.13 16.03 -1.67
CA LEU A 246 -15.65 17.22 -0.97
C LEU A 246 -14.16 17.12 -0.63
N PHE A 247 -13.71 15.97 -0.12
CA PHE A 247 -12.31 15.73 0.19
C PHE A 247 -11.39 15.94 -1.03
N TYR A 248 -11.74 15.38 -2.19
CA TYR A 248 -10.93 15.54 -3.40
C TYR A 248 -10.93 16.99 -3.90
N GLU A 249 -12.07 17.67 -3.83
CA GLU A 249 -12.18 19.05 -4.25
C GLU A 249 -11.33 19.96 -3.36
N VAL A 250 -11.45 19.84 -2.04
CA VAL A 250 -10.62 20.55 -1.06
C VAL A 250 -9.13 20.24 -1.29
N SER A 251 -8.77 18.97 -1.47
CA SER A 251 -7.38 18.56 -1.70
C SER A 251 -6.78 19.22 -2.95
N ARG A 252 -7.55 19.29 -4.04
CA ARG A 252 -7.13 19.89 -5.31
C ARG A 252 -6.97 21.40 -5.19
N GLN A 253 -7.94 22.08 -4.58
CA GLN A 253 -7.89 23.52 -4.37
C GLN A 253 -6.74 23.91 -3.44
N PHE A 254 -6.63 23.23 -2.29
CA PHE A 254 -5.65 23.51 -1.25
C PHE A 254 -4.20 23.32 -1.72
N TYR A 255 -3.94 22.40 -2.65
CA TYR A 255 -2.61 22.17 -3.21
C TYR A 255 -1.93 23.45 -3.71
N SER A 256 -2.69 24.33 -4.40
CA SER A 256 -2.17 25.58 -4.95
C SER A 256 -1.64 26.54 -3.87
N PHE A 257 -2.34 26.61 -2.73
CA PHE A 257 -1.97 27.42 -1.57
C PHE A 257 -0.80 26.81 -0.78
N TRP A 258 -0.73 25.48 -0.71
CA TRP A 258 0.36 24.75 -0.07
C TRP A 258 1.69 24.89 -0.84
N VAL A 259 1.67 24.78 -2.17
CA VAL A 259 2.88 24.99 -2.99
C VAL A 259 3.37 26.44 -2.87
N SER A 260 2.44 27.39 -2.89
CA SER A 260 2.74 28.83 -2.86
C SER A 260 3.38 29.30 -1.54
N SER A 261 3.06 28.67 -0.40
CA SER A 261 3.72 28.99 0.88
C SER A 261 5.12 28.38 1.00
N ARG A 262 5.37 27.24 0.35
CA ARG A 262 6.69 26.60 0.31
C ARG A 262 7.66 27.30 -0.64
N SER A 263 7.18 27.85 -1.75
CA SER A 263 8.01 28.59 -2.72
C SER A 263 8.46 29.97 -2.20
N ARG A 264 7.71 30.60 -1.29
CA ARG A 264 8.13 31.85 -0.61
C ARG A 264 9.30 31.68 0.37
N LYS A 265 9.70 30.45 0.73
CA LYS A 265 10.90 30.18 1.56
C LYS A 265 12.25 30.36 0.83
N LYS A 266 12.26 30.75 -0.46
CA LYS A 266 13.48 30.91 -1.29
C LYS A 266 13.96 32.35 -1.50
N LEU A 267 13.66 33.29 -0.60
CA LEU A 267 14.27 34.61 -0.62
C LEU A 267 14.82 34.99 0.76
N PRO A 268 16.09 34.69 1.05
CA PRO A 268 16.88 35.55 1.92
C PRO A 268 17.32 36.78 1.11
N ARG A 269 16.97 37.97 1.59
CA ARG A 269 17.76 39.18 1.33
C ARG A 269 18.95 39.17 2.27
#